data_AF-A0A9E1PCA4-F1
#
_entry.id   AF-A0A9E1PCA4-F1
#
_cell.length_a   1.000
_cell.length_b   1.000
_cell.length_c   1.000
_cell.angle_alpha   90.00
_cell.angle_beta   90.00
_cell.angle_gamma   90.00
#
_symmetry.space_group_name_H-M   'P 1'
#
loop_
_entity.id
_entity.type
_entity.pdbx_description
1 polymer ?
#
loop_
_entity_poly.entity_id
_entity_poly.type
_entity_poly.pdbx_seq_one_letter_code
_entity_poly.pdbx_strand_id
1 'polypeptide(L)'
;MRKIYIISIAFFLLISCADYDVVIRNGMIYDGTGEKPFSGDVAINNDKIIKVSKSINGKGKKEINASGLAVSPGFINMLSWATTSLIKDGRS
;
A
#
# COMPACT_ATOMS: atom_id res chain seq x y z
N MET A 1 13.96 -26.38 -35.84
CA MET A 1 12.62 -25.75 -35.71
C MET A 1 12.07 -25.74 -34.27
N ARG A 2 12.26 -26.80 -33.47
CA ARG A 2 11.79 -26.90 -32.07
C ARG A 2 12.46 -25.94 -31.06
N LYS A 3 13.67 -25.44 -31.35
CA LYS A 3 14.41 -24.48 -30.50
C LYS A 3 13.91 -23.03 -30.62
N ILE A 4 13.25 -22.64 -31.71
CA ILE A 4 12.74 -21.26 -31.92
C ILE A 4 11.48 -20.99 -31.06
N TYR A 5 10.65 -22.01 -30.83
CA TYR A 5 9.42 -21.89 -30.03
C TYR A 5 9.69 -21.85 -28.52
N ILE A 6 10.77 -22.46 -28.04
CA ILE A 6 11.18 -22.45 -26.63
C ILE A 6 11.72 -21.06 -26.22
N ILE A 7 12.39 -20.36 -27.14
CA ILE A 7 12.93 -19.01 -26.92
C ILE A 7 11.81 -17.95 -26.81
N SER A 8 10.66 -18.17 -27.49
CA SER A 8 9.51 -17.26 -27.43
C SER A 8 8.60 -17.46 -26.20
N ILE A 9 8.56 -18.69 -25.65
CA ILE A 9 7.78 -19.01 -24.44
C ILE A 9 8.48 -18.51 -23.17
N ALA A 10 9.82 -18.52 -23.13
CA ALA A 10 10.57 -18.08 -21.95
C ALA A 10 10.72 -16.55 -21.83
N PHE A 11 10.58 -15.78 -22.91
CA PHE A 11 10.81 -14.32 -22.90
C PHE A 11 9.56 -13.50 -22.50
N PHE A 12 8.36 -14.06 -22.64
CA PHE A 12 7.11 -13.31 -22.48
C PHE A 12 6.23 -13.75 -21.31
N LEU A 13 6.59 -14.86 -20.63
CA LEU A 13 5.94 -15.28 -19.40
C LEU A 13 6.38 -14.35 -18.25
N LEU A 14 5.63 -13.27 -18.13
CA LEU A 14 5.22 -12.66 -16.87
C LEU A 14 6.31 -11.86 -16.14
N ILE A 15 6.71 -10.75 -16.76
CA ILE A 15 7.05 -9.56 -15.97
C ILE A 15 5.81 -9.26 -15.12
N SER A 16 5.81 -9.74 -13.86
CA SER A 16 4.83 -9.38 -12.85
C SER A 16 5.04 -7.91 -12.53
N CYS A 17 4.49 -7.03 -13.37
CA CYS A 17 4.48 -5.61 -13.09
C CYS A 17 3.57 -5.40 -11.88
N ALA A 18 4.13 -4.92 -10.78
CA ALA A 18 3.32 -4.44 -9.68
C ALA A 18 2.65 -3.14 -10.11
N ASP A 19 1.32 -3.10 -10.06
CA ASP A 19 0.51 -1.93 -10.35
C ASP A 19 0.72 -0.82 -9.31
N TYR A 20 1.13 -1.22 -8.10
CA TYR A 20 1.29 -0.33 -6.96
C TYR A 20 2.63 -0.51 -6.25
N ASP A 21 3.10 0.49 -5.50
CA ASP A 21 4.28 0.35 -4.65
C ASP A 21 3.94 -0.43 -3.37
N VAL A 22 2.86 -0.05 -2.69
CA VAL A 22 2.35 -0.74 -1.51
C VAL A 22 0.86 -0.95 -1.62
N VAL A 23 0.37 -2.13 -1.24
CA VAL A 23 -1.05 -2.33 -0.96
C VAL A 23 -1.21 -2.88 0.45
N ILE A 24 -2.04 -2.21 1.25
CA ILE A 24 -2.51 -2.68 2.55
C ILE A 24 -3.83 -3.40 2.32
N ARG A 25 -3.94 -4.64 2.76
CA ARG A 25 -5.03 -5.57 2.45
C ARG A 25 -5.91 -5.85 3.65
N ASN A 26 -7.21 -5.98 3.41
CA ASN A 26 -8.19 -6.51 4.38
C ASN A 26 -8.24 -5.77 5.73
N GLY A 27 -7.90 -4.48 5.75
CA GLY A 27 -7.97 -3.67 6.97
C GLY A 27 -9.39 -3.20 7.27
N MET A 28 -9.70 -2.95 8.54
CA MET A 28 -10.87 -2.12 8.89
C MET A 28 -10.47 -0.65 8.76
N ILE A 29 -10.98 0.02 7.73
CA ILE A 29 -10.56 1.36 7.34
C ILE A 29 -11.39 2.41 8.11
N TYR A 30 -10.68 3.29 8.81
CA TYR A 30 -11.18 4.51 9.42
C TYR A 30 -10.59 5.68 8.63
N ASP A 31 -11.37 6.37 7.80
CA ASP A 31 -10.85 7.37 6.85
C ASP A 31 -10.65 8.78 7.47
N GLY A 32 -11.02 8.97 8.73
CA GLY A 32 -10.89 10.24 9.45
C GLY A 32 -12.06 11.20 9.27
N THR A 33 -13.09 10.84 8.49
CA THR A 33 -14.31 11.67 8.33
C THR A 33 -15.24 11.61 9.55
N GLY A 34 -15.07 10.59 10.40
CA GLY A 34 -15.97 10.29 11.52
C GLY A 34 -17.11 9.32 11.16
N GLU A 35 -17.21 8.92 9.90
CA GLU A 35 -18.19 7.94 9.43
C GLU A 35 -17.88 6.52 9.90
N LYS A 36 -18.86 5.61 9.72
CA LYS A 36 -18.72 4.21 10.09
C LYS A 36 -17.57 3.54 9.29
N PRO A 37 -16.66 2.80 9.95
CA PRO A 37 -15.55 2.15 9.27
C PRO A 37 -16.02 0.99 8.38
N PHE A 38 -15.18 0.62 7.40
CA PHE A 38 -15.46 -0.47 6.48
C PHE A 38 -14.22 -1.32 6.18
N SER A 39 -14.42 -2.61 5.91
CA SER A 39 -13.33 -3.49 5.47
C SER A 39 -12.90 -3.14 4.04
N GLY A 40 -11.59 -3.02 3.82
CA GLY A 40 -11.05 -2.79 2.48
C GLY A 40 -9.53 -2.79 2.38
N ASP A 41 -9.08 -2.31 1.22
CA ASP A 41 -7.70 -2.20 0.82
C ASP A 41 -7.32 -0.72 0.58
N VAL A 42 -6.04 -0.41 0.78
CA VAL A 42 -5.44 0.91 0.49
C VAL A 42 -4.21 0.70 -0.38
N ALA A 43 -4.18 1.32 -1.56
CA ALA A 43 -3.03 1.26 -2.46
C ALA A 43 -2.30 2.61 -2.55
N ILE A 44 -0.97 2.54 -2.56
CA ILE A 44 -0.06 3.68 -2.43
C ILE A 44 0.98 3.60 -3.54
N ASN A 45 1.21 4.75 -4.20
CA ASN A 45 2.34 4.97 -5.10
C ASN A 45 3.12 6.19 -4.65
N ASN A 46 4.45 6.05 -4.54
CA ASN A 46 5.33 7.06 -3.98
C ASN A 46 4.82 7.58 -2.63
N ASP A 47 4.46 8.86 -2.57
CA ASP A 47 4.00 9.61 -1.39
C ASP A 47 2.48 9.75 -1.32
N LYS A 48 1.72 9.09 -2.20
CA LYS A 48 0.27 9.27 -2.33
C LYS A 48 -0.51 7.98 -2.20
N ILE A 49 -1.61 8.07 -1.46
CA ILE A 49 -2.69 7.08 -1.52
C ILE A 49 -3.41 7.28 -2.86
N ILE A 50 -3.34 6.29 -3.74
CA ILE A 50 -3.95 6.38 -5.08
C ILE A 50 -5.35 5.81 -5.12
N LYS A 51 -5.73 4.98 -4.13
CA LYS A 51 -7.01 4.28 -4.09
C LYS A 51 -7.30 3.72 -2.70
N VAL A 52 -8.55 3.86 -2.29
CA VAL A 52 -9.14 3.22 -1.12
C VAL A 52 -10.44 2.57 -1.59
N SER A 53 -10.58 1.26 -1.42
CA SER A 53 -11.81 0.55 -1.81
C SER A 53 -11.98 -0.76 -1.06
N LYS A 54 -13.17 -1.34 -1.06
CA LYS A 54 -13.45 -2.64 -0.41
C LYS A 54 -12.53 -3.78 -0.89
N SER A 55 -12.05 -3.70 -2.12
CA SER A 55 -11.05 -4.60 -2.69
C SER A 55 -10.34 -3.87 -3.83
N ILE A 56 -9.03 -4.12 -4.00
CA ILE A 56 -8.22 -3.55 -5.08
C ILE A 56 -7.68 -4.67 -5.98
N ASN A 57 -8.01 -4.61 -7.27
CA ASN A 57 -7.38 -5.44 -8.29
C ASN A 57 -5.95 -4.97 -8.56
N GLY A 58 -5.05 -5.90 -8.87
CA GLY A 58 -3.63 -5.61 -9.08
C GLY A 58 -2.78 -5.89 -7.84
N LYS A 59 -1.46 -5.81 -8.01
CA LYS A 59 -0.48 -6.16 -6.97
C LYS A 59 0.41 -4.99 -6.59
N GLY A 60 0.72 -4.89 -5.30
CA GLY A 60 1.78 -4.04 -4.79
C GLY A 60 3.16 -4.69 -4.94
N LYS A 61 4.22 -3.88 -5.09
CA LYS A 61 5.60 -4.35 -4.88
C LYS A 61 5.76 -4.86 -3.45
N LYS A 62 5.04 -4.23 -2.51
CA LYS A 62 4.88 -4.65 -1.11
C LYS A 62 3.40 -4.87 -0.80
N GLU A 63 3.11 -6.00 -0.18
CA GLU A 63 1.77 -6.37 0.29
C GLU A 63 1.78 -6.44 1.82
N ILE A 64 0.84 -5.75 2.47
CA ILE A 64 0.70 -5.73 3.93
C ILE A 64 -0.67 -6.29 4.28
N ASN A 65 -0.71 -7.42 4.99
CA ASN A 65 -1.97 -7.98 5.46
C ASN A 65 -2.40 -7.33 6.79
N ALA A 66 -3.51 -6.60 6.77
CA ALA A 66 -4.08 -5.91 7.93
C ALA A 66 -5.37 -6.56 8.45
N SER A 67 -5.61 -7.85 8.14
CA SER A 67 -6.76 -8.60 8.66
C SER A 67 -6.85 -8.51 10.18
N GLY A 68 -8.02 -8.11 10.68
CA GLY A 68 -8.28 -7.94 12.12
C GLY A 68 -7.65 -6.69 12.73
N LEU A 69 -7.01 -5.84 11.93
CA LEU A 69 -6.39 -4.58 12.35
C LEU A 69 -7.14 -3.37 11.77
N ALA A 70 -6.93 -2.22 12.40
CA ALA A 70 -7.40 -0.94 11.90
C ALA A 70 -6.38 -0.32 10.93
N VAL A 71 -6.87 0.34 9.89
CA VAL A 71 -6.08 1.19 8.99
C VAL A 71 -6.65 2.60 9.09
N SER A 72 -5.83 3.56 9.50
CA SER A 72 -6.22 4.96 9.69
C SER A 72 -5.25 5.92 8.99
N PRO A 73 -5.64 7.19 8.79
CA PRO A 73 -4.69 8.26 8.60
C PRO A 73 -3.63 8.26 9.71
N GLY A 74 -2.44 8.75 9.38
CA GLY A 74 -1.43 9.06 10.39
C GLY A 74 -1.97 10.10 11.36
N PHE A 75 -1.71 9.92 12.65
CA PHE A 75 -2.19 10.84 13.67
C PHE A 75 -1.44 12.18 13.61
N ILE A 76 -2.18 13.28 13.75
CA ILE A 76 -1.62 14.63 13.80
C ILE A 76 -1.52 15.05 15.26
N ASN A 77 -0.30 15.18 15.77
CA ASN A 77 -0.06 15.70 17.11
C ASN A 77 -0.11 17.24 17.10
N MET A 78 -1.21 17.81 17.59
CA MET A 78 -1.45 19.25 17.57
C MET A 78 -0.59 20.05 18.55
N LEU A 79 -0.08 19.43 19.61
CA LEU A 79 0.63 20.10 20.71
C LEU A 79 1.96 19.39 20.98
N SER A 80 2.84 19.40 19.97
CA SER A 80 4.13 18.73 20.03
C SER A 80 5.25 19.63 20.56
N TRP A 81 6.10 19.09 21.43
CA TRP A 81 7.40 19.65 21.82
C TRP A 81 8.55 18.73 21.37
N ALA A 82 8.46 18.19 20.15
CA ALA A 82 9.39 17.20 19.63
C ALA A 82 10.72 17.78 19.08
N THR A 83 11.13 18.99 19.45
CA THR A 83 12.29 19.67 18.86
C THR A 83 13.56 18.80 18.88
N THR A 84 13.88 18.21 20.03
CA THR A 84 15.05 17.33 20.17
C THR A 84 14.90 16.04 19.36
N SER A 85 13.70 15.47 19.32
CA SER A 85 13.42 14.23 18.58
C SER A 85 13.50 14.45 17.06
N LEU A 86 12.96 15.55 16.56
CA LEU A 86 13.00 15.94 15.14
C LEU A 86 14.42 16.23 14.65
N ILE A 87 15.27 16.85 15.50
CA ILE A 87 16.69 17.06 15.18
C ILE A 87 17.41 15.71 15.05
N LYS A 88 17.06 14.75 15.92
CA LYS A 88 17.65 13.40 15.88
C LYS A 88 17.16 12.58 14.69
N ASP A 89 15.88 12.67 14.35
CA ASP A 89 15.25 12.00 13.21
C ASP A 89 14.10 12.85 12.65
N GLY A 90 14.25 13.33 11.42
CA GLY A 90 13.24 14.14 10.74
C GLY A 90 11.95 13.39 10.37
N ARG A 91 11.87 12.08 10.66
CA ARG A 91 10.66 11.26 10.51
C ARG A 91 9.87 11.11 11.83
N SER A 92 10.35 11.69 12.93
CA SER A 92 9.74 11.61 14.27
C SER A 92 8.53 12.52 14.46
#